data_AF-A0A251USG7-F1
#
_entry.id   AF-A0A251USG7-F1
#
_cell.length_a   1.000
_cell.length_b   1.000
_cell.length_c   1.000
_cell.angle_alpha   90.00
_cell.angle_beta   90.00
_cell.angle_gamma   90.00
#
_symmetry.space_group_name_H-M   'P 1'
#
loop_
_entity.id
_entity.type
_entity.pdbx_description
1 polymer ?
#
loop_
_entity_poly.entity_id
_entity_poly.type
_entity_poly.pdbx_seq_one_letter_code
_entity_poly.pdbx_strand_id
1 'polypeptide(L)'
;MYEPLTDSELDHQAAKRAMAFSLGWTLDPSIFGDYPEELQKYLGTNLPNFSIDEKNFMKDSIDFIGINHYSTSYAKDCTNSSCSATWNRAIKAFVEIVGERDGVPIGELTGVEGSYVVPRGMEEIVNLIKIRYNNKPMFVTENGKCHHFGFENLPFIHFMLIRKLIEFYRYEEYNIYSNTKGLNHK
;
A
#
# COMPACT_ATOMS: atom_id res chain seq x y z
N MET A 1 2.22 -2.63 -0.83
CA MET A 1 3.02 -2.51 0.40
C MET A 1 4.48 -2.60 -0.01
N TYR A 2 5.33 -1.83 0.64
CA TYR A 2 6.77 -1.84 0.37
C TYR A 2 7.54 -2.04 1.66
N GLU A 3 8.39 -3.06 1.68
CA GLU A 3 9.37 -3.28 2.74
C GLU A 3 10.71 -2.64 2.34
N PRO A 4 11.55 -2.16 3.27
CA PRO A 4 12.88 -1.69 2.90
C PRO A 4 13.74 -2.85 2.38
N LEU A 5 14.57 -2.65 1.34
CA LEU A 5 15.43 -3.72 0.84
C LEU A 5 16.48 -4.14 1.88
N THR A 6 17.07 -3.17 2.59
CA THR A 6 18.02 -3.38 3.69
C THR A 6 17.58 -2.60 4.93
N ASP A 7 18.16 -2.87 6.10
CA ASP A 7 17.91 -2.09 7.33
C ASP A 7 18.58 -0.71 7.32
N SER A 8 19.02 -0.22 6.16
CA SER A 8 19.57 1.13 6.04
C SER A 8 18.46 2.18 6.10
N GLU A 9 18.75 3.31 6.73
CA GLU A 9 17.81 4.44 6.80
C GLU A 9 17.34 4.89 5.40
N LEU A 10 18.23 4.80 4.40
CA LEU A 10 17.89 5.14 3.03
C LEU A 10 16.78 4.24 2.47
N ASP A 11 16.85 2.92 2.67
CA ASP A 11 15.83 1.99 2.18
C ASP A 11 14.54 2.08 3.00
N HIS A 12 14.62 2.39 4.29
CA HIS A 12 13.43 2.74 5.09
C HIS A 12 12.71 3.97 4.53
N GLN A 13 13.47 5.03 4.20
CA GLN A 13 12.90 6.20 3.54
C GLN A 13 12.39 5.87 2.13
N ALA A 14 13.06 4.98 1.39
CA ALA A 14 12.59 4.53 0.09
C ALA A 14 11.24 3.82 0.18
N ALA A 15 11.05 2.91 1.14
CA ALA A 15 9.77 2.25 1.38
C ALA A 15 8.66 3.26 1.73
N LYS A 16 8.96 4.24 2.59
CA LYS A 16 8.03 5.33 2.94
C LYS A 16 7.62 6.14 1.70
N ARG A 17 8.59 6.53 0.86
CA ARG A 17 8.33 7.25 -0.39
C ARG A 17 7.52 6.42 -1.38
N ALA A 18 7.85 5.14 -1.55
CA ALA A 18 7.10 4.25 -2.43
C ALA A 18 5.62 4.13 -1.98
N MET A 19 5.38 4.08 -0.67
CA MET A 19 4.03 4.13 -0.11
C MET A 19 3.33 5.48 -0.37
N ALA A 20 4.03 6.61 -0.23
CA ALA A 20 3.47 7.92 -0.55
C ALA A 20 3.07 8.03 -2.03
N PHE A 21 3.89 7.52 -2.95
CA PHE A 21 3.61 7.57 -4.40
C PHE A 21 2.55 6.57 -4.87
N SER A 22 2.37 5.45 -4.18
CA SER A 22 1.38 4.43 -4.55
C SER A 22 0.00 4.66 -3.93
N LEU A 23 -0.03 5.15 -2.68
CA LEU A 23 -1.24 5.24 -1.88
C LEU A 23 -1.49 6.66 -1.36
N GLY A 24 -0.44 7.32 -0.85
CA GLY A 24 -0.54 8.68 -0.33
C GLY A 24 -0.96 9.71 -1.38
N TRP A 25 -0.56 9.51 -2.65
CA TRP A 25 -0.87 10.43 -3.76
C TRP A 25 -2.37 10.72 -3.83
N THR A 26 -3.21 9.70 -3.71
CA THR A 26 -4.66 9.83 -3.86
C THR A 26 -5.38 9.98 -2.51
N LEU A 27 -4.93 9.27 -1.47
CA LEU A 27 -5.61 9.28 -0.18
C LEU A 27 -5.33 10.53 0.63
N ASP A 28 -4.11 11.06 0.64
CA ASP A 28 -3.79 12.25 1.43
C ASP A 28 -4.59 13.48 0.96
N PRO A 29 -4.74 13.77 -0.36
CA PRO A 29 -5.62 14.85 -0.79
C PRO A 29 -7.07 14.64 -0.34
N SER A 30 -7.59 13.42 -0.48
CA SER A 30 -8.99 13.10 -0.17
C SER A 30 -9.33 13.13 1.32
N ILE A 31 -8.32 13.07 2.20
CA ILE A 31 -8.50 13.00 3.65
C ILE A 31 -7.98 14.27 4.33
N PHE A 32 -6.78 14.72 3.95
CA PHE A 32 -6.11 15.88 4.55
C PHE A 32 -6.23 17.16 3.71
N GLY A 33 -6.64 17.06 2.45
CA GLY A 33 -6.80 18.20 1.55
C GLY A 33 -5.54 18.58 0.78
N ASP A 34 -4.42 17.85 0.91
CA ASP A 34 -3.18 18.16 0.17
C ASP A 34 -2.33 16.90 -0.07
N TYR A 35 -1.32 17.01 -0.93
CA TYR A 35 -0.39 15.93 -1.23
C TYR A 35 0.52 15.58 -0.05
N PRO A 36 1.01 14.32 0.06
CA PRO A 36 2.00 13.96 1.07
C PRO A 36 3.32 14.73 0.86
N GLU A 37 4.05 14.99 1.94
CA GLU A 37 5.33 15.72 1.92
C GLU A 37 6.34 15.08 0.95
N GLU A 38 6.36 13.76 0.85
CA GLU A 38 7.23 13.04 -0.08
C GLU A 38 6.95 13.42 -1.53
N LEU A 39 5.68 13.58 -1.94
CA LEU A 39 5.38 13.97 -3.32
C LEU A 39 5.85 15.39 -3.59
N GLN A 40 5.55 16.31 -2.67
CA GLN A 40 5.96 17.71 -2.78
C GLN A 40 7.49 17.83 -2.90
N LYS A 41 8.23 17.09 -2.06
CA LYS A 41 9.69 17.09 -2.03
C LYS A 41 10.32 16.56 -3.33
N TYR A 42 9.81 15.47 -3.88
CA TYR A 42 10.46 14.77 -5.00
C TYR A 42 9.94 15.17 -6.38
N LEU A 43 8.72 15.69 -6.49
CA LEU A 43 8.16 16.20 -7.74
C LEU A 43 8.35 17.72 -7.88
N GLY A 44 8.45 18.45 -6.77
CA GLY A 44 8.67 19.89 -6.76
C GLY A 44 7.66 20.63 -7.64
N THR A 45 8.15 21.48 -8.54
CA THR A 45 7.31 22.28 -9.45
C THR A 45 6.54 21.47 -10.49
N ASN A 46 6.85 20.17 -10.67
CA ASN A 46 6.09 19.30 -11.56
C ASN A 46 4.80 18.76 -10.90
N LEU A 47 4.64 18.94 -9.59
CA LEU A 47 3.40 18.65 -8.89
C LEU A 47 2.52 19.90 -8.88
N PRO A 48 1.30 19.85 -9.44
CA PRO A 48 0.36 20.96 -9.34
C PRO A 48 0.05 21.29 -7.89
N ASN A 49 -0.21 22.56 -7.59
CA ASN A 49 -0.65 22.98 -6.26
C ASN A 49 -2.17 23.12 -6.26
N PHE A 50 -2.81 22.59 -5.22
CA PHE A 50 -4.22 22.88 -4.96
C PHE A 50 -4.39 24.32 -4.47
N SER A 51 -5.37 25.02 -5.01
CA SER A 51 -5.91 26.26 -4.45
C SER A 51 -6.55 26.01 -3.07
N ILE A 52 -6.75 27.07 -2.29
CA ILE A 52 -7.38 26.97 -0.96
C ILE A 52 -8.77 26.31 -1.06
N ASP A 53 -9.54 26.66 -2.09
CA ASP A 53 -10.88 26.11 -2.31
C ASP A 53 -10.82 24.62 -2.66
N GLU A 54 -9.87 24.19 -3.50
CA GLU A 54 -9.66 22.78 -3.81
C GLU A 54 -9.20 21.97 -2.59
N LYS A 55 -8.30 22.52 -1.77
CA LYS A 55 -7.87 21.85 -0.52
C LYS A 55 -9.04 21.63 0.42
N ASN A 56 -9.89 22.65 0.58
CA ASN A 56 -11.08 22.56 1.42
C ASN A 56 -12.12 21.61 0.85
N PHE A 57 -12.26 21.55 -0.47
CA PHE A 57 -13.16 20.63 -1.16
C PHE A 57 -12.72 19.17 -1.02
N MET A 58 -11.42 18.90 -1.14
CA MET A 58 -10.86 17.55 -1.11
C MET A 58 -10.79 16.97 0.31
N LYS A 59 -10.59 17.82 1.32
CA LYS A 59 -10.43 17.39 2.72
C LYS A 59 -11.68 16.64 3.21
N ASP A 60 -11.45 15.44 3.77
CA ASP A 60 -12.50 14.53 4.24
C ASP A 60 -13.63 14.26 3.21
N SER A 61 -13.30 14.23 1.92
CA SER A 61 -14.26 14.06 0.80
C SER A 61 -14.70 12.61 0.53
N ILE A 62 -14.18 11.64 1.29
CA ILE A 62 -14.48 10.21 1.12
C ILE A 62 -15.07 9.59 2.39
N ASP A 63 -16.07 8.73 2.18
CA ASP A 63 -16.77 7.99 3.25
C ASP A 63 -16.00 6.74 3.70
N PHE A 64 -15.28 6.09 2.79
CA PHE A 64 -14.50 4.88 3.05
C PHE A 64 -13.29 4.75 2.12
N ILE A 65 -12.37 3.84 2.47
CA ILE A 65 -11.16 3.51 1.71
C ILE A 65 -11.31 2.12 1.08
N GLY A 66 -11.20 2.04 -0.26
CA GLY A 66 -11.06 0.77 -0.97
C GLY A 66 -9.59 0.35 -1.05
N ILE A 67 -9.29 -0.89 -0.71
CA ILE A 67 -7.93 -1.45 -0.74
C ILE A 67 -7.85 -2.51 -1.85
N ASN A 68 -7.07 -2.18 -2.88
CA ASN A 68 -6.65 -3.11 -3.91
C ASN A 68 -5.21 -3.54 -3.62
N HIS A 69 -5.02 -4.77 -3.13
CA HIS A 69 -3.69 -5.25 -2.74
C HIS A 69 -3.47 -6.68 -3.24
N TYR A 70 -2.34 -6.88 -3.92
CA TYR A 70 -2.02 -8.15 -4.59
C TYR A 70 -0.64 -8.69 -4.21
N SER A 71 0.32 -7.81 -3.95
CA SER A 71 1.72 -8.18 -3.74
C SER A 71 2.43 -7.17 -2.84
N THR A 72 3.54 -7.62 -2.25
CA THR A 72 4.49 -6.81 -1.51
C THR A 72 5.87 -6.95 -2.15
N SER A 73 6.65 -5.89 -2.15
CA SER A 73 7.97 -5.86 -2.76
C SER A 73 8.93 -5.08 -1.87
N TYR A 74 10.24 -5.26 -2.09
CA TYR A 74 11.25 -4.43 -1.45
C TYR A 74 11.42 -3.12 -2.21
N ALA A 75 11.70 -2.04 -1.49
CA ALA A 75 12.05 -0.74 -2.02
C ALA A 75 13.50 -0.41 -1.64
N LYS A 76 14.28 -0.05 -2.66
CA LYS A 76 15.67 0.36 -2.53
C LYS A 76 15.82 1.83 -2.87
N ASP A 77 16.62 2.56 -2.10
CA ASP A 77 16.91 3.95 -2.37
C ASP A 77 17.74 4.15 -3.62
N CYS A 78 17.26 5.05 -4.48
CA CYS A 78 17.90 5.41 -5.72
C CYS A 78 18.00 6.93 -5.87
N THR A 79 18.15 7.66 -4.76
CA THR A 79 18.28 9.12 -4.81
C THR A 79 19.65 9.53 -5.34
N ASN A 80 20.71 8.89 -4.85
CA ASN A 80 22.10 9.21 -5.17
C ASN A 80 22.81 8.14 -6.03
N SER A 81 22.14 7.04 -6.36
CA SER A 81 22.72 5.92 -7.12
C SER A 81 22.13 5.81 -8.52
N SER A 82 22.78 5.04 -9.40
CA SER A 82 22.34 4.76 -10.77
C SER A 82 21.45 3.51 -10.84
N CYS A 83 20.43 3.38 -9.99
CA CYS A 83 19.34 2.46 -10.34
C CYS A 83 18.82 2.83 -11.73
N SER A 84 18.40 1.83 -12.51
CA SER A 84 18.16 1.93 -13.96
C SER A 84 17.72 3.32 -14.42
N ALA A 85 18.55 3.96 -15.25
CA ALA A 85 18.38 5.32 -15.71
C ALA A 85 17.17 5.41 -16.65
N THR A 86 16.00 5.63 -16.07
CA THR A 86 14.78 5.96 -16.83
C THR A 86 14.50 7.46 -16.70
N TRP A 87 13.89 8.06 -17.72
CA TRP A 87 13.50 9.48 -17.68
C TRP A 87 12.46 9.80 -16.59
N ASN A 88 11.87 8.76 -15.96
CA ASN A 88 10.72 8.84 -15.07
C ASN A 88 11.07 8.65 -13.58
N ARG A 89 12.32 8.93 -13.17
CA ARG A 89 12.77 8.65 -11.79
C ARG A 89 11.97 9.40 -10.72
N ALA A 90 11.63 10.66 -10.97
CA ALA A 90 10.88 11.48 -10.02
C ALA A 90 9.46 10.94 -9.78
N ILE A 91 8.72 10.62 -10.85
CA ILE A 91 7.38 10.01 -10.74
C ILE A 91 7.43 8.57 -10.21
N LYS A 92 8.60 7.92 -10.25
CA LYS A 92 8.88 6.63 -9.61
C LYS A 92 9.52 6.78 -8.23
N ALA A 93 9.35 7.92 -7.56
CA ALA A 93 9.80 8.17 -6.18
C ALA A 93 11.31 8.03 -5.91
N PHE A 94 12.14 7.97 -6.96
CA PHE A 94 13.56 7.59 -6.87
C PHE A 94 13.76 6.29 -6.08
N VAL A 95 12.94 5.28 -6.37
CA VAL A 95 13.07 3.93 -5.78
C VAL A 95 13.22 2.89 -6.88
N GLU A 96 13.97 1.84 -6.56
CA GLU A 96 13.98 0.59 -7.32
C GLU A 96 13.12 -0.41 -6.54
N ILE A 97 12.09 -0.96 -7.20
CA ILE A 97 11.22 -1.98 -6.63
C ILE A 97 11.76 -3.34 -7.04
N VAL A 98 12.12 -4.16 -6.07
CA VAL A 98 12.68 -5.49 -6.30
C VAL A 98 11.89 -6.54 -5.53
N GLY A 99 11.82 -7.75 -6.09
CA GLY A 99 11.13 -8.87 -5.48
C GLY A 99 12.00 -9.76 -4.62
N GLU A 100 13.31 -9.55 -4.63
CA GLU A 100 14.30 -10.43 -4.00
C GLU A 100 15.27 -9.63 -3.12
N ARG A 101 15.69 -10.25 -2.02
CA ARG A 101 16.75 -9.78 -1.13
C ARG A 101 17.79 -10.90 -1.04
N ASP A 102 19.04 -10.62 -1.41
CA ASP A 102 20.14 -11.59 -1.42
C ASP A 102 19.83 -12.88 -2.21
N GLY A 103 19.12 -12.74 -3.34
CA GLY A 103 18.69 -13.86 -4.19
C GLY A 103 17.52 -14.67 -3.62
N VAL A 104 16.91 -14.21 -2.52
CA VAL A 104 15.74 -14.84 -1.91
C VAL A 104 14.48 -14.00 -2.20
N PRO A 105 13.48 -14.55 -2.90
CA PRO A 105 12.21 -13.90 -3.12
C PRO A 105 11.48 -13.54 -1.81
N ILE A 106 10.79 -12.40 -1.81
CA ILE A 106 9.95 -11.94 -0.69
C ILE A 106 8.77 -12.89 -0.40
N GLY A 107 8.34 -13.66 -1.41
CA GLY A 107 7.27 -14.65 -1.35
C GLY A 107 7.24 -15.57 -2.56
N GLU A 108 6.19 -16.40 -2.66
CA GLU A 108 5.95 -17.28 -3.81
C GLU A 108 5.66 -16.44 -5.07
N LEU A 109 6.34 -16.70 -6.18
CA LEU A 109 6.06 -16.05 -7.47
C LEU A 109 4.66 -16.38 -7.97
N THR A 110 3.98 -15.36 -8.49
CA THR A 110 2.70 -15.53 -9.19
C THR A 110 2.93 -15.67 -10.70
N GLY A 111 1.87 -16.02 -11.44
CA GLY A 111 1.86 -16.02 -12.91
C GLY A 111 2.15 -14.67 -13.57
N VAL A 112 2.30 -13.59 -12.78
CA VAL A 112 2.72 -12.26 -13.24
C VAL A 112 4.13 -12.00 -12.75
N GLU A 113 5.04 -11.70 -13.68
CA GLU A 113 6.43 -11.34 -13.38
C GLU A 113 6.49 -10.15 -12.40
N GLY A 114 7.35 -10.25 -11.38
CA GLY A 114 7.51 -9.23 -10.34
C GLY A 114 6.38 -9.18 -9.30
N SER A 115 5.43 -10.11 -9.34
CA SER A 115 4.33 -10.21 -8.36
C SER A 115 4.46 -11.48 -7.51
N TYR A 116 4.30 -11.31 -6.20
CA TYR A 116 4.58 -12.32 -5.19
C TYR A 116 3.43 -12.47 -4.21
N VAL A 117 3.16 -13.71 -3.78
CA VAL A 117 2.21 -14.02 -2.71
C VAL A 117 2.86 -13.70 -1.36
N VAL A 118 2.46 -12.58 -0.76
CA VAL A 118 2.98 -12.12 0.54
C VAL A 118 1.81 -11.79 1.49
N PRO A 119 1.22 -12.80 2.18
CA PRO A 119 0.02 -12.58 3.00
C PRO A 119 0.22 -11.57 4.15
N ARG A 120 1.42 -11.54 4.76
CA ARG A 120 1.75 -10.58 5.83
C ARG A 120 1.63 -9.12 5.37
N GLY A 121 1.94 -8.85 4.09
CA GLY A 121 1.89 -7.50 3.54
C GLY A 121 0.47 -6.94 3.46
N MET A 122 -0.54 -7.81 3.43
CA MET A 122 -1.94 -7.41 3.51
C MET A 122 -2.32 -6.96 4.93
N GLU A 123 -1.83 -7.66 5.95
CA GLU A 123 -2.04 -7.24 7.35
C GLU A 123 -1.32 -5.90 7.62
N GLU A 124 -0.11 -5.76 7.12
CA GLU A 124 0.70 -4.54 7.24
C GLU A 124 0.07 -3.33 6.56
N ILE A 125 -0.44 -3.48 5.33
CA ILE A 125 -1.08 -2.34 4.63
C ILE A 125 -2.38 -1.91 5.29
N VAL A 126 -3.19 -2.86 5.79
CA VAL A 126 -4.41 -2.54 6.55
C VAL A 126 -4.06 -1.80 7.83
N ASN A 127 -3.05 -2.26 8.57
CA ASN A 127 -2.60 -1.58 9.79
C ASN A 127 -2.03 -0.19 9.50
N LEU A 128 -1.26 -0.03 8.41
CA LEU A 128 -0.73 1.26 7.99
C LEU A 128 -1.86 2.25 7.68
N ILE A 129 -2.87 1.84 6.91
CA ILE A 129 -4.01 2.69 6.56
C ILE A 129 -4.82 3.02 7.82
N LYS A 130 -5.07 2.04 8.69
CA LYS A 130 -5.76 2.21 9.98
C LYS A 130 -5.09 3.27 10.83
N ILE A 131 -3.77 3.20 11.00
CA ILE A 131 -3.01 4.15 11.82
C ILE A 131 -2.97 5.53 11.16
N ARG A 132 -2.64 5.61 9.86
CA ARG A 132 -2.44 6.88 9.16
C ARG A 132 -3.73 7.68 8.98
N TYR A 133 -4.83 7.00 8.67
CA TYR A 133 -6.09 7.64 8.28
C TYR A 133 -7.18 7.50 9.34
N ASN A 134 -6.76 7.50 10.61
CA ASN A 134 -7.65 7.52 11.78
C ASN A 134 -8.74 6.45 11.75
N ASN A 135 -8.38 5.24 11.30
CA ASN A 135 -9.28 4.09 11.18
C ASN A 135 -10.58 4.40 10.39
N LYS A 136 -10.49 5.24 9.35
CA LYS A 136 -11.61 5.47 8.43
C LYS A 136 -12.11 4.12 7.88
N PRO A 137 -13.44 3.92 7.73
CA PRO A 137 -13.97 2.65 7.23
C PRO A 137 -13.25 2.19 5.97
N MET A 138 -12.88 0.92 5.90
CA MET A 138 -12.09 0.39 4.78
C MET A 138 -12.54 -1.01 4.38
N PHE A 139 -12.48 -1.27 3.08
CA PHE A 139 -12.89 -2.54 2.48
C PHE A 139 -11.78 -3.05 1.56
N VAL A 140 -11.49 -4.34 1.62
CA VAL A 140 -10.67 -5.00 0.61
C VAL A 140 -11.51 -5.16 -0.64
N THR A 141 -11.27 -4.31 -1.63
CA THR A 141 -12.04 -4.27 -2.86
C THR A 141 -11.45 -5.18 -3.92
N GLU A 142 -10.14 -5.44 -3.88
CA GLU A 142 -9.48 -6.42 -4.74
C GLU A 142 -8.33 -7.15 -4.06
N ASN A 143 -8.28 -8.47 -4.25
CA ASN A 143 -7.19 -9.34 -3.81
C ASN A 143 -7.23 -10.67 -4.58
N GLY A 144 -6.07 -11.16 -5.03
CA GLY A 144 -5.98 -12.42 -5.78
C GLY A 144 -4.57 -12.77 -6.20
N LYS A 145 -4.40 -13.94 -6.80
CA LYS A 145 -3.15 -14.31 -7.48
C LYS A 145 -3.42 -14.89 -8.87
N CYS A 146 -2.53 -14.59 -9.81
CA CYS A 146 -2.46 -15.28 -11.08
C CYS A 146 -1.64 -16.57 -10.88
N HIS A 147 -2.07 -17.70 -11.47
CA HIS A 147 -1.25 -18.91 -11.50
C HIS A 147 -0.38 -18.94 -12.75
N HIS A 148 0.81 -19.53 -12.65
CA HIS A 148 1.61 -19.85 -13.84
C HIS A 148 0.84 -20.88 -14.70
N PHE A 149 0.69 -20.58 -15.98
CA PHE A 149 0.10 -21.49 -16.94
C PHE A 149 1.08 -22.60 -17.33
N GLY A 150 0.70 -23.86 -17.12
CA GLY A 150 1.01 -24.89 -18.10
C GLY A 150 0.01 -24.76 -19.26
N PHE A 151 0.42 -25.02 -20.49
CA PHE A 151 -0.27 -24.75 -21.76
C PHE A 151 -1.71 -25.31 -21.96
N GLU A 152 -2.38 -25.84 -20.93
CA GLU A 152 -3.67 -26.55 -21.09
C GLU A 152 -4.89 -25.95 -20.38
N ASN A 153 -4.78 -24.90 -19.56
CA ASN A 153 -5.97 -24.36 -18.86
C ASN A 153 -6.00 -22.83 -18.79
N LEU A 154 -7.14 -22.22 -19.15
CA LEU A 154 -7.43 -20.78 -19.14
C LEU A 154 -7.16 -20.10 -17.76
N PRO A 155 -6.91 -18.76 -17.71
CA PRO A 155 -6.60 -18.05 -16.47
C PRO A 155 -7.81 -18.09 -15.54
N PHE A 156 -7.71 -18.82 -14.44
CA PHE A 156 -8.61 -18.64 -13.31
C PHE A 156 -8.00 -17.63 -12.34
N ILE A 157 -8.67 -16.50 -12.14
CA ILE A 157 -8.40 -15.60 -11.01
C ILE A 157 -8.82 -16.38 -9.76
N HIS A 158 -7.85 -16.77 -8.94
CA HIS A 158 -8.14 -17.27 -7.60
C HIS A 158 -8.12 -16.07 -6.66
N PHE A 159 -9.28 -15.73 -6.10
CA PHE A 159 -9.32 -14.90 -4.90
C PHE A 159 -8.45 -15.60 -3.88
N MET A 160 -7.39 -14.94 -3.40
CA MET A 160 -6.66 -15.43 -2.25
C MET A 160 -7.64 -15.31 -1.10
N LEU A 161 -8.45 -16.34 -0.86
CA LEU A 161 -9.48 -16.28 0.16
C LEU A 161 -8.75 -16.08 1.49
N ILE A 162 -8.93 -14.86 1.96
CA ILE A 162 -8.29 -14.31 3.11
C ILE A 162 -8.86 -15.00 4.35
N ARG A 163 -8.45 -16.24 4.64
CA ARG A 163 -8.85 -16.92 5.88
C ARG A 163 -8.35 -16.13 7.11
N LYS A 164 -7.18 -15.49 7.01
CA LYS A 164 -6.59 -14.69 8.09
C LYS A 164 -7.23 -13.31 8.28
N LEU A 165 -7.52 -12.51 7.24
CA LEU A 165 -8.30 -11.28 7.46
C LEU A 165 -9.78 -11.55 7.77
N ILE A 166 -10.42 -12.63 7.30
CA ILE A 166 -11.77 -12.97 7.81
C ILE A 166 -11.72 -13.22 9.32
N GLU A 167 -10.68 -13.88 9.83
CA GLU A 167 -10.45 -14.02 11.27
C GLU A 167 -10.12 -12.68 11.95
N PHE A 168 -9.32 -11.81 11.34
CA PHE A 168 -9.01 -10.47 11.86
C PHE A 168 -10.26 -9.58 11.95
N TYR A 169 -11.07 -9.51 10.88
CA TYR A 169 -12.32 -8.76 10.85
C TYR A 169 -13.37 -9.35 11.81
N ARG A 170 -13.47 -10.70 11.93
CA ARG A 170 -14.33 -11.34 12.94
C ARG A 170 -13.88 -11.04 14.37
N TYR A 171 -12.57 -10.98 14.62
CA TYR A 171 -12.02 -10.69 15.94
C TYR A 171 -12.26 -9.23 16.36
N GLU A 172 -12.15 -8.28 15.42
CA GLU A 172 -12.44 -6.87 15.67
C GLU A 172 -13.94 -6.59 15.81
N GLU A 173 -14.81 -7.22 15.00
CA GLU A 173 -16.27 -7.18 15.23
C GLU A 173 -16.62 -7.68 16.64
N TYR A 174 -16.04 -8.80 17.07
CA TYR A 174 -16.27 -9.34 18.42
C TYR A 174 -15.84 -8.37 19.54
N ASN A 175 -14.74 -7.63 19.36
CA ASN A 175 -14.27 -6.65 20.34
C ASN A 175 -15.11 -5.36 20.38
N ILE A 176 -15.65 -4.94 19.24
CA ILE A 176 -16.58 -3.79 19.16
C ILE A 176 -17.94 -4.15 19.80
N TYR A 177 -18.44 -5.36 19.55
CA TYR A 177 -19.71 -5.85 20.13
C TYR A 177 -19.60 -6.15 21.65
N SER A 178 -18.43 -6.56 22.14
CA SER A 178 -18.23 -6.82 23.57
C SER A 178 -18.04 -5.53 24.39
N ASN A 179 -17.33 -4.53 23.86
CA ASN A 179 -17.15 -3.23 24.53
C ASN A 179 -18.42 -2.38 24.59
N THR A 180 -19.33 -2.51 23.62
CA THR A 180 -20.63 -1.80 23.64
C THR A 180 -21.64 -2.40 24.61
N LYS A 181 -21.54 -3.70 24.95
CA LYS A 181 -22.35 -4.32 26.01
C LYS A 181 -21.80 -4.08 27.42
N GLY A 182 -20.52 -3.76 27.57
CA GLY A 182 -19.89 -3.42 28.85
C GLY A 182 -20.25 -2.03 29.40
N LEU A 183 -20.80 -1.14 28.57
CA LEU A 183 -21.16 0.24 28.93
C LEU A 183 -22.64 0.44 29.33
N ASN A 184 -23.46 -0.63 29.35
CA ASN A 184 -24.88 -0.58 29.73
C ASN A 184 -25.22 -1.43 30.97
N HIS A 185 -24.30 -1.53 31.93
CA HIS A 185 -24.63 -1.92 33.30
C HIS A 185 -23.70 -1.24 34.31
N LYS A 186 -24.07 -0.02 34.70
CA LYS A 186 -24.03 0.50 36.07
C LYS A 186 -24.71 1.85 36.14
#